data_AF-A0A5K0VSI8-F1
#
_entry.id   AF-A0A5K0VSI8-F1
#
_cell.length_a   1.000
_cell.length_b   1.000
_cell.length_c   1.000
_cell.angle_alpha   90.00
_cell.angle_beta   90.00
_cell.angle_gamma   90.00
#
_symmetry.space_group_name_H-M   'P 1'
#
loop_
_entity.id
_entity.type
_entity.pdbx_description
1 polymer ?
#
loop_
_entity_poly.entity_id
_entity_poly.type
_entity_poly.pdbx_seq_one_letter_code
_entity_poly.pdbx_strand_id
1 'polypeptide(L)' 'NTTPVPPPGAVGKQAVALRISGDTAAFVGCKFLGGQDTLYDHLGRHYYKDCYIEGSVDFIFGNGLSLFE' A
#
# COMPACT_ATOMS: atom_id res chain seq x y z
N ASN A 1 6.71 3.17 14.80
CA ASN A 1 8.00 2.58 14.39
C ASN A 1 8.97 3.73 14.15
N THR A 2 10.17 3.72 14.75
CA THR A 2 11.17 4.80 14.65
C THR A 2 12.38 4.41 13.79
N THR A 3 12.36 3.25 13.14
CA THR A 3 13.43 2.86 12.20
C THR A 3 13.49 3.86 11.04
N PRO A 4 14.68 4.39 10.71
CA PRO A 4 14.83 5.26 9.54
C PRO A 4 14.35 4.56 8.27
N VAL A 5 13.67 5.31 7.40
CA VAL A 5 13.25 4.78 6.09
C VAL A 5 14.53 4.48 5.29
N PRO A 6 14.70 3.24 4.80
CA PRO A 6 15.82 2.90 3.92
C PRO A 6 15.85 3.79 2.67
N PRO A 7 17.01 3.95 2.02
CA PRO A 7 17.08 4.62 0.73
C PRO A 7 16.08 3.99 -0.27
N PRO A 8 15.39 4.78 -1.11
CA PRO A 8 14.48 4.26 -2.13
C PRO A 8 15.16 3.20 -3.01
N GLY A 9 14.53 2.03 -3.17
CA GLY A 9 15.05 0.94 -4.00
C GLY A 9 16.13 0.07 -3.32
N ALA A 10 16.36 0.23 -2.02
CA ALA A 10 17.29 -0.63 -1.30
C ALA A 10 16.86 -2.11 -1.34
N VAL A 11 17.76 -2.98 -1.79
CA VAL A 11 17.49 -4.42 -1.98
C VAL A 11 17.16 -5.08 -0.63
N GLY A 12 16.04 -5.82 -0.58
CA GLY A 12 15.62 -6.57 0.60
C GLY A 12 15.10 -5.69 1.75
N LYS A 13 14.72 -4.44 1.46
CA LYS A 13 14.21 -3.47 2.44
C LYS A 13 12.74 -3.10 2.20
N GLN A 14 12.02 -3.92 1.45
CA GLN A 14 10.57 -3.80 1.28
C GLN A 14 9.85 -3.96 2.63
N ALA A 15 8.87 -3.10 2.89
CA ALA A 15 8.18 -3.06 4.18
C ALA A 15 6.70 -2.67 4.00
N VAL A 16 5.88 -3.69 3.71
CA VAL A 16 4.44 -3.54 3.47
C VAL A 16 3.71 -3.07 4.72
N ALA A 17 2.95 -1.98 4.60
CA ALA A 17 2.07 -1.47 5.65
C ALA A 17 0.72 -2.18 5.66
N LEU A 18 0.14 -2.46 4.48
CA LEU A 18 -1.08 -3.24 4.32
C LEU A 18 -0.96 -4.19 3.13
N ARG A 19 -1.34 -5.45 3.32
CA ARG A 19 -1.66 -6.38 2.23
C ARG A 19 -3.14 -6.73 2.28
N ILE A 20 -3.84 -6.60 1.15
CA ILE A 20 -5.23 -7.02 1.00
C ILE A 20 -5.35 -8.09 -0.09
N SER A 21 -6.10 -9.16 0.17
CA SER A 21 -6.34 -10.26 -0.77
C SER A 21 -7.79 -10.76 -0.76
N GLY A 22 -8.67 -10.07 -0.03
CA GLY A 22 -10.09 -10.40 0.04
C GLY A 22 -10.86 -9.59 -1.00
N ASP A 23 -11.82 -10.21 -1.69
CA ASP A 23 -12.62 -9.52 -2.69
C ASP A 23 -13.68 -8.60 -2.07
N THR A 24 -14.08 -7.55 -2.80
CA THR A 24 -15.09 -6.56 -2.39
C THR A 24 -14.76 -5.81 -1.09
N ALA A 25 -13.50 -5.43 -0.89
CA ALA A 25 -13.08 -4.65 0.27
C ALA A 25 -13.18 -3.13 0.02
N ALA A 26 -13.54 -2.37 1.04
CA ALA A 26 -13.55 -0.91 1.00
C ALA A 26 -12.74 -0.33 2.16
N PHE A 27 -11.92 0.67 1.85
CA PHE A 27 -11.17 1.47 2.82
C PHE A 27 -11.60 2.92 2.70
N VAL A 28 -12.07 3.52 3.79
CA VAL A 28 -12.62 4.89 3.79
C VAL A 28 -11.92 5.71 4.87
N GLY A 29 -11.38 6.87 4.51
CA GLY A 29 -10.72 7.78 5.46
C GLY A 29 -9.43 7.22 6.08
N CYS A 30 -8.80 6.25 5.42
CA CYS A 30 -7.63 5.53 5.94
C CYS A 30 -6.31 6.24 5.58
N LYS A 31 -5.29 6.04 6.41
CA LYS A 31 -3.91 6.42 6.09
C LYS A 31 -3.01 5.19 6.03
N PHE A 32 -2.36 4.98 4.90
CA PHE A 32 -1.38 3.91 4.68
C PHE A 32 -0.01 4.57 4.52
N LEU A 33 0.86 4.39 5.51
CA LEU A 33 2.16 5.07 5.57
C LEU A 33 3.29 4.03 5.52
N GLY A 34 4.23 4.18 4.60
CA GLY A 34 5.34 3.26 4.46
C GLY A 34 6.50 3.80 3.64
N GLY A 35 7.45 2.91 3.35
CA GLY A 35 8.60 3.18 2.50
C GLY A 35 8.41 2.54 1.13
N GLN A 36 9.24 1.55 0.83
CA GLN A 36 9.07 0.71 -0.37
C GLN A 36 7.97 -0.33 -0.13
N ASP A 37 7.12 -0.56 -1.14
CA ASP A 37 6.05 -1.55 -1.15
C ASP A 37 4.93 -1.29 -0.11
N THR A 38 4.50 -0.03 0.05
CA THR A 38 3.60 0.37 1.16
C THR A 38 2.24 -0.35 1.15
N LEU A 39 1.50 -0.31 0.05
CA LEU A 39 0.19 -0.95 -0.11
C LEU A 39 0.29 -2.08 -1.12
N TYR A 40 0.23 -3.32 -0.61
CA TYR A 40 0.17 -4.52 -1.43
C TYR A 40 -1.30 -4.88 -1.75
N ASP A 41 -1.79 -4.30 -2.83
CA ASP A 41 -3.10 -4.53 -3.44
C ASP A 41 -3.11 -5.85 -4.23
N HIS A 42 -2.98 -6.96 -3.51
CA HIS A 42 -2.53 -8.25 -4.07
C HIS A 42 -3.53 -8.86 -5.07
N LEU A 43 -4.79 -9.08 -4.67
CA LEU A 43 -5.83 -9.72 -5.49
C LEU A 43 -7.23 -9.37 -4.97
N GLY A 44 -8.20 -9.20 -5.87
CA GLY A 44 -9.59 -8.91 -5.55
C GLY A 44 -10.04 -7.56 -6.11
N ARG A 45 -11.28 -7.15 -5.81
CA ARG A 45 -11.80 -5.82 -6.11
C ARG A 45 -11.80 -4.96 -4.86
N HIS A 46 -11.13 -3.82 -4.91
CA HIS A 46 -11.04 -2.93 -3.76
C HIS A 46 -11.43 -1.50 -4.10
N TYR A 47 -11.96 -0.79 -3.11
CA TYR A 47 -12.31 0.62 -3.24
C TYR A 47 -11.67 1.42 -2.12
N TYR A 48 -10.93 2.45 -2.48
CA TYR A 48 -10.25 3.35 -1.56
C TYR A 48 -10.88 4.73 -1.71
N LYS A 49 -11.57 5.22 -0.68
CA LYS A 49 -12.25 6.52 -0.70
C LYS A 49 -11.68 7.44 0.36
N ASP A 50 -11.37 8.69 0.01
CA ASP A 50 -10.84 9.71 0.92
C ASP A 50 -9.60 9.19 1.69
N CYS A 51 -8.77 8.38 1.03
CA CYS A 51 -7.61 7.74 1.64
C CYS A 51 -6.32 8.51 1.32
N TYR A 52 -5.36 8.45 2.25
CA TYR A 52 -4.01 8.96 2.05
C TYR A 52 -3.01 7.81 2.03
N ILE A 53 -2.24 7.69 0.96
CA ILE A 53 -1.22 6.65 0.80
C ILE A 53 0.13 7.33 0.55
N GLU A 54 1.10 7.05 1.43
CA GLU A 54 2.46 7.60 1.36
C GLU A 54 3.48 6.48 1.25
N GLY A 55 4.39 6.59 0.28
CA GLY A 55 5.56 5.72 0.18
C GLY A 55 6.58 6.21 -0.84
N SER A 56 7.58 5.38 -1.12
CA SER A 56 8.71 5.71 -2.01
C SER A 56 8.66 4.96 -3.35
N VAL A 57 9.17 3.73 -3.40
CA VAL A 57 9.16 2.86 -4.59
C VAL A 57 7.97 1.90 -4.50
N ASP A 58 7.26 1.72 -5.62
CA ASP A 58 6.14 0.80 -5.78
C ASP A 58 5.14 0.85 -4.61
N PHE A 59 4.85 2.06 -4.13
CA PHE A 59 4.12 2.28 -2.88
C PHE A 59 2.65 1.83 -2.95
N ILE A 60 2.11 1.61 -4.15
CA ILE A 60 0.91 0.82 -4.41
C ILE A 60 1.28 -0.19 -5.49
N PHE A 61 1.10 -1.47 -5.22
CA PHE A 61 1.49 -2.54 -6.15
C PHE A 61 0.62 -3.79 -5.96
N GLY A 62 0.61 -4.67 -6.97
CA GLY A 62 -0.17 -5.91 -6.97
C GLY A 62 -1.06 -6.04 -8.20
N ASN A 63 -2.02 -6.96 -8.15
CA ASN A 63 -2.91 -7.32 -9.27
C ASN A 63 -4.40 -7.15 -8.91
N GLY A 64 -4.73 -6.35 -7.89
CA GLY A 64 -6.11 -6.00 -7.55
C GLY A 64 -6.77 -5.14 -8.63
N LEU A 65 -8.09 -5.31 -8.80
CA LEU A 65 -8.93 -4.42 -9.59
C LEU A 65 -9.46 -3.32 -8.67
N SER A 66 -8.71 -2.23 -8.57
CA SER A 66 -8.96 -1.21 -7.55
C SER A 66 -9.35 0.14 -8.12
N LEU A 67 -10.26 0.82 -7.40
CA LEU A 67 -10.63 2.20 -7.64
C LEU A 67 -10.19 3.06 -6.45
N PHE A 68 -9.52 4.18 -6.74
CA PHE A 68 -9.08 5.17 -5.77
C PHE A 68 -9.83 6.48 -6.04
N GLU A 69 -10.58 6.96 -5.05
CA GLU A 69 -11.40 8.19 -5.06
C GLU A 69 -10.98 9.15 -3.95
#